data_AF-A0A238KRF8-F1
#
_entry.id   AF-A0A238KRF8-F1
#
_cell.length_a   1.000
_cell.length_b   1.000
_cell.length_c   1.000
_cell.angle_alpha   90.00
_cell.angle_beta   90.00
_cell.angle_gamma   90.00
#
_symmetry.space_group_name_H-M   'P 1'
#
loop_
_entity.id
_entity.type
_entity.pdbx_description
1 polymer ?
#
loop_
_entity_poly.entity_id
_entity_poly.type
_entity_poly.pdbx_seq_one_letter_code
_entity_poly.pdbx_strand_id
1 'polypeptide(L)'
;MHRMHVATLFGWFVGIVLWGFGNPAAAEQLRMAPRTAILTDRAPLFAVQPKASTEHRQTASLFAGQSSGSLLAPYPARPQRGVRVAAFTSTSAAIGPIARIRHLIASAEAGKHGYDAVQHAAKRRPSKAPTDMTIQEIYNWIAQTPGQQHAIGRYQFIPVTLKRLVKKRGINRSARFSPDVQDQLADELLKEAGLGQIMRGDMPRRTFMHNLAKIWAGLPTSSGHSYYKGVAGNRATMSWAHFDAEMRRIFPG
;
A
#
# COMPACT_ATOMS: atom_id res chain seq x y z
N MET A 1 22.50 -46.66 21.36
CA MET A 1 23.20 -46.02 20.23
C MET A 1 22.41 -44.79 19.79
N HIS A 2 23.01 -43.60 19.79
CA HIS A 2 22.34 -42.36 19.39
C HIS A 2 22.27 -42.23 17.86
N ARG A 3 21.11 -41.83 17.32
CA ARG A 3 20.97 -41.40 15.92
C ARG A 3 21.01 -39.87 15.86
N MET A 4 22.16 -39.32 15.44
CA MET A 4 22.30 -37.89 15.20
C MET A 4 21.47 -37.50 13.97
N HIS A 5 20.47 -36.64 14.15
CA HIS A 5 19.81 -35.97 13.02
C HIS A 5 20.66 -34.77 12.59
N VAL A 6 21.32 -34.91 11.43
CA VAL A 6 21.98 -33.78 10.75
C VAL A 6 20.89 -32.85 10.21
N ALA A 7 20.73 -31.68 10.84
CA ALA A 7 19.77 -30.67 10.41
C ALA A 7 20.37 -29.85 9.25
N THR A 8 19.87 -30.08 8.03
CA THR A 8 20.31 -29.37 6.83
C THR A 8 19.95 -27.88 6.90
N LEU A 9 20.94 -27.03 7.20
CA LEU A 9 20.83 -25.58 7.27
C LEU A 9 20.68 -24.95 5.88
N PHE A 10 19.45 -24.89 5.35
CA PHE A 10 19.13 -24.06 4.18
C PHE A 10 18.96 -22.57 4.57
N GLY A 11 20.09 -21.92 4.86
CA GLY A 11 20.17 -20.47 5.06
C GLY A 11 20.16 -19.73 3.72
N TRP A 12 18.99 -19.31 3.25
CA TRP A 12 18.88 -18.50 2.03
C TRP A 12 19.32 -17.05 2.30
N PHE A 13 20.61 -16.77 2.05
CA PHE A 13 21.17 -15.43 2.09
C PHE A 13 20.62 -14.57 0.95
N VAL A 14 19.68 -13.67 1.26
CA VAL A 14 19.43 -12.48 0.42
C VAL A 14 20.52 -11.46 0.73
N GLY A 15 21.72 -11.70 0.17
CA GLY A 15 22.83 -10.75 0.22
C GLY A 15 22.57 -9.60 -0.75
N ILE A 16 22.38 -8.38 -0.23
CA ILE A 16 22.40 -7.18 -1.06
C ILE A 16 23.86 -6.89 -1.43
N VAL A 17 24.26 -7.30 -2.63
CA VAL A 17 25.57 -6.96 -3.21
C VAL A 17 25.51 -5.51 -3.70
N LEU A 18 26.39 -4.66 -3.16
CA LEU A 18 26.55 -3.25 -3.48
C LEU A 18 27.75 -3.07 -4.43
N TRP A 19 27.54 -2.99 -5.75
CA TRP A 19 28.62 -2.65 -6.71
C TRP A 19 28.12 -1.89 -7.95
N GLY A 20 28.93 -0.91 -8.38
CA GLY A 20 29.28 -0.59 -9.78
C GLY A 20 28.21 -0.06 -10.74
N PHE A 21 28.37 1.18 -11.20
CA PHE A 21 27.69 1.69 -12.40
C PHE A 21 28.42 1.26 -13.69
N GLY A 22 27.67 0.86 -14.72
CA GLY A 22 28.16 0.60 -16.08
C GLY A 22 27.01 0.62 -17.10
N ASN A 23 27.19 1.27 -18.25
CA ASN A 23 26.14 1.56 -19.23
C ASN A 23 25.68 0.32 -20.03
N PRO A 24 24.38 0.22 -20.37
CA PRO A 24 23.88 -0.64 -21.44
C PRO A 24 23.78 0.10 -22.79
N ALA A 25 23.92 -0.62 -23.90
CA ALA A 25 23.66 -0.13 -25.26
C ALA A 25 22.54 -0.95 -25.95
N ALA A 26 21.81 -0.28 -26.86
CA ALA A 26 21.07 -0.74 -28.06
C ALA A 26 20.85 -2.27 -28.30
N ALA A 27 19.74 -2.76 -28.86
CA ALA A 27 18.47 -2.19 -29.38
C ALA A 27 17.43 -3.36 -29.51
N GLU A 28 16.27 -3.34 -30.19
CA GLU A 28 15.61 -2.32 -31.03
C GLU A 28 14.06 -2.36 -30.89
N GLN A 29 13.31 -2.76 -31.93
CA GLN A 29 11.85 -2.65 -32.06
C GLN A 29 11.29 -3.78 -32.94
N LEU A 30 10.01 -4.11 -32.76
CA LEU A 30 9.12 -4.35 -33.91
C LEU A 30 7.67 -3.99 -33.57
N ARG A 31 7.00 -3.37 -34.54
CA ARG A 31 5.68 -2.74 -34.42
C ARG A 31 4.63 -3.56 -35.14
N MET A 32 3.41 -3.65 -34.60
CA MET A 32 2.19 -3.42 -35.39
C MET A 32 0.95 -3.23 -34.50
N ALA A 33 -0.03 -2.50 -35.02
CA ALA A 33 -1.29 -2.14 -34.34
C ALA A 33 -2.44 -2.14 -35.40
N PRO A 34 -3.64 -1.62 -35.12
CA PRO A 34 -4.73 -2.41 -34.56
C PRO A 34 -5.99 -2.38 -35.46
N ARG A 35 -6.98 -3.27 -35.23
CA ARG A 35 -8.35 -3.06 -35.72
C ARG A 35 -9.45 -3.44 -34.73
N THR A 36 -10.30 -2.44 -34.52
CA THR A 36 -11.63 -2.35 -33.90
C THR A 36 -12.58 -3.54 -34.08
N ALA A 37 -13.42 -3.75 -33.07
CA ALA A 37 -14.74 -4.36 -33.23
C ALA A 37 -15.81 -3.44 -32.60
N ILE A 38 -16.84 -3.09 -33.38
CA ILE A 38 -18.07 -2.42 -32.95
C ILE A 38 -19.21 -3.24 -33.55
N LEU A 39 -20.16 -3.68 -32.74
CA LEU A 39 -21.58 -3.64 -33.12
C LEU A 39 -22.49 -3.79 -31.89
N THR A 40 -23.27 -2.76 -31.63
CA THR A 40 -24.49 -2.79 -30.81
C THR A 40 -25.62 -3.39 -31.63
N ASP A 41 -26.57 -4.11 -31.02
CA ASP A 41 -28.03 -3.95 -31.30
C ASP A 41 -28.92 -4.77 -30.33
N ARG A 42 -30.21 -4.41 -30.30
CA ARG A 42 -31.44 -5.14 -29.91
C ARG A 42 -32.00 -4.96 -28.49
N ALA A 43 -33.08 -4.18 -28.46
CA ALA A 43 -34.18 -4.28 -27.51
C ALA A 43 -35.49 -4.64 -28.26
N PRO A 44 -36.44 -5.35 -27.63
CA PRO A 44 -37.87 -5.31 -27.96
C PRO A 44 -38.62 -4.46 -26.92
N LEU A 45 -39.48 -3.50 -27.30
CA LEU A 45 -40.81 -3.69 -27.91
C LEU A 45 -41.87 -4.31 -27.00
N PHE A 46 -42.30 -3.56 -25.97
CA PHE A 46 -43.69 -3.60 -25.49
C PHE A 46 -44.15 -2.20 -25.09
N ALA A 47 -45.29 -1.78 -25.64
CA ALA A 47 -46.00 -0.57 -25.25
C ALA A 47 -47.42 -0.96 -24.83
N VAL A 48 -47.87 -0.51 -23.65
CA VAL A 48 -49.27 -0.63 -23.20
C VAL A 48 -49.71 0.69 -22.56
N GLN A 49 -50.88 1.15 -23.01
CA GLN A 49 -51.53 2.42 -22.72
C GLN A 49 -51.90 2.60 -21.22
N PRO A 50 -51.88 3.83 -20.66
CA PRO A 50 -52.33 4.06 -19.28
C PRO A 50 -53.86 4.00 -19.13
N LYS A 51 -54.33 3.57 -17.95
CA LYS A 51 -55.71 3.78 -17.49
C LYS A 51 -55.69 4.55 -16.17
N ALA A 52 -56.34 5.71 -16.17
CA ALA A 52 -56.62 6.46 -14.96
C ALA A 52 -57.99 6.05 -14.40
N SER A 53 -58.08 5.82 -13.10
CA SER A 53 -59.33 5.79 -12.35
C SER A 53 -59.08 6.25 -10.93
N THR A 54 -59.72 7.37 -10.58
CA THR A 54 -59.63 8.07 -9.30
C THR A 54 -60.42 7.34 -8.23
N GLU A 55 -59.83 7.02 -7.08
CA GLU A 55 -60.59 6.73 -5.85
C GLU A 55 -59.93 7.34 -4.61
N HIS A 56 -60.78 7.86 -3.72
CA HIS A 56 -60.37 8.55 -2.50
C HIS A 56 -59.90 7.54 -1.45
N ARG A 57 -58.67 7.68 -0.94
CA ARG A 57 -58.26 7.05 0.31
C ARG A 57 -58.37 8.04 1.45
N GLN A 58 -59.48 7.97 2.18
CA GLN A 58 -59.63 8.64 3.47
C GLN A 58 -58.52 8.15 4.42
N THR A 59 -57.65 9.04 4.88
CA THR A 59 -56.75 8.77 6.01
C THR A 59 -57.25 9.54 7.22
N ALA A 60 -57.72 8.81 8.22
CA ALA A 60 -58.18 9.37 9.48
C ALA A 60 -57.00 9.99 10.26
N SER A 61 -56.86 11.31 10.17
CA SER A 61 -55.85 12.07 10.92
C SER A 61 -56.31 12.28 12.37
N LEU A 62 -55.73 11.52 13.31
CA LEU A 62 -56.03 11.59 14.75
C LEU A 62 -55.44 12.82 15.48
N PHE A 63 -55.28 13.95 14.78
CA PHE A 63 -54.68 15.17 15.34
C PHE A 63 -55.54 16.40 15.02
N ALA A 64 -56.79 16.36 15.50
CA ALA A 64 -57.66 17.52 15.61
C ALA A 64 -58.00 17.75 17.09
N GLY A 65 -57.54 18.87 17.65
CA GLY A 65 -58.02 19.37 18.94
C GLY A 65 -57.12 19.14 20.15
N GLN A 66 -56.01 19.89 20.26
CA GLN A 66 -55.64 20.49 21.54
C GLN A 66 -54.78 21.74 21.34
N SER A 67 -55.40 22.90 21.54
CA SER A 67 -54.74 24.21 21.57
C SER A 67 -54.33 24.56 23.00
N SER A 68 -53.04 24.50 23.32
CA SER A 68 -52.32 25.32 24.32
C SER A 68 -50.90 24.80 24.52
N GLY A 69 -49.90 25.69 24.48
CA GLY A 69 -48.50 25.37 24.79
C GLY A 69 -47.59 25.18 23.57
N SER A 70 -46.87 26.23 23.20
CA SER A 70 -45.87 26.16 22.12
C SER A 70 -44.63 25.39 22.59
N LEU A 71 -44.38 24.21 22.01
CA LEU A 71 -43.16 23.43 22.22
C LEU A 71 -42.02 23.79 21.25
N LEU A 72 -42.18 24.87 20.48
CA LEU A 72 -41.21 25.36 19.50
C LEU A 72 -40.49 26.62 19.99
N ALA A 73 -39.94 26.57 21.21
CA ALA A 73 -38.97 27.56 21.65
C ALA A 73 -37.65 27.36 20.86
N PRO A 74 -37.09 28.41 20.23
CA PRO A 74 -35.81 28.29 19.53
C PRO A 74 -34.69 27.96 20.53
N TYR A 75 -33.97 26.87 20.26
CA TYR A 75 -32.87 26.40 21.11
C TYR A 75 -31.75 27.46 21.16
N PRO A 76 -31.28 27.89 22.34
CA PRO A 76 -30.23 28.90 22.43
C PRO A 76 -28.93 28.39 21.81
N ALA A 77 -28.29 29.22 20.98
CA ALA A 77 -27.12 28.84 20.21
C ALA A 77 -25.96 28.40 21.12
N ARG A 78 -25.68 27.10 21.16
CA ARG A 78 -24.51 26.55 21.84
C ARG A 78 -23.24 27.07 21.14
N PRO A 79 -22.26 27.65 21.86
CA PRO A 79 -21.02 28.11 21.24
C PRO A 79 -20.24 26.90 20.68
N GLN A 80 -20.29 26.77 19.35
CA GLN A 80 -19.52 25.78 18.60
C GLN A 80 -18.03 26.13 18.70
N ARG A 81 -17.32 25.53 19.67
CA ARG A 81 -15.86 25.46 19.65
C ARG A 81 -15.48 24.68 18.38
N GLY A 82 -15.04 25.40 17.36
CA GLY A 82 -15.11 24.97 15.96
C GLY A 82 -14.34 23.70 15.63
N VAL A 83 -14.97 22.53 15.80
CA VAL A 83 -14.54 21.28 15.19
C VAL A 83 -14.88 21.37 13.70
N ARG A 84 -13.91 21.87 12.91
CA ARG A 84 -13.94 21.68 11.47
C ARG A 84 -13.80 20.18 11.20
N VAL A 85 -14.95 19.51 11.01
CA VAL A 85 -14.99 18.19 10.38
C VAL A 85 -14.60 18.39 8.93
N ALA A 86 -13.30 18.44 8.67
CA ALA A 86 -12.78 18.52 7.31
C ALA A 86 -13.25 17.28 6.56
N ALA A 87 -14.08 17.47 5.53
CA ALA A 87 -14.37 16.43 4.57
C ALA A 87 -13.03 15.89 4.06
N PHE A 88 -12.76 14.60 4.30
CA PHE A 88 -11.44 14.00 4.06
C PHE A 88 -11.22 13.69 2.57
N THR A 89 -11.65 14.60 1.69
CA THR A 89 -11.17 14.70 0.31
C THR A 89 -9.76 15.27 0.34
N SER A 90 -8.81 14.47 0.82
CA SER A 90 -7.38 14.74 0.72
C SER A 90 -7.00 14.72 -0.76
N THR A 91 -7.12 15.86 -1.44
CA THR A 91 -6.66 16.03 -2.81
C THR A 91 -5.20 15.57 -2.87
N SER A 92 -4.89 14.61 -3.75
CA SER A 92 -3.58 13.94 -3.81
C SER A 92 -2.37 14.90 -3.85
N ALA A 93 -2.58 16.12 -4.32
CA ALA A 93 -1.64 17.23 -4.26
C ALA A 93 -1.14 17.60 -2.85
N ALA A 94 -2.01 17.58 -1.82
CA ALA A 94 -1.71 18.01 -0.46
C ALA A 94 -0.86 17.02 0.35
N ILE A 95 -0.76 15.77 -0.11
CA ILE A 95 0.09 14.74 0.49
C ILE A 95 1.52 14.93 -0.05
N GLY A 96 2.50 15.20 0.81
CA GLY A 96 3.88 15.46 0.39
C GLY A 96 4.50 14.32 -0.45
N PRO A 97 5.51 14.59 -1.30
CA PRO A 97 6.09 13.61 -2.23
C PRO A 97 6.46 12.28 -1.58
N ILE A 98 7.11 12.32 -0.40
CA ILE A 98 7.52 11.13 0.37
C ILE A 98 6.32 10.27 0.74
N ALA A 99 5.23 10.87 1.22
CA ALA A 99 4.03 10.13 1.62
C ALA A 99 3.31 9.51 0.40
N ARG A 100 3.37 10.14 -0.78
CA ARG A 100 2.91 9.53 -2.05
C ARG A 100 3.77 8.32 -2.44
N ILE A 101 5.10 8.40 -2.34
CA ILE A 101 6.00 7.27 -2.60
C ILE A 101 5.73 6.12 -1.61
N ARG A 102 5.61 6.42 -0.31
CA ARG A 102 5.24 5.44 0.72
C ARG A 102 3.91 4.74 0.42
N HIS A 103 2.91 5.46 -0.08
CA HIS A 103 1.63 4.87 -0.51
C HIS A 103 1.80 3.95 -1.73
N LEU A 104 2.59 4.37 -2.72
CA LEU A 104 2.88 3.59 -3.93
C LEU A 104 3.67 2.30 -3.64
N ILE A 105 4.59 2.32 -2.68
CA ILE A 105 5.26 1.11 -2.19
C ILE A 105 4.26 0.21 -1.44
N ALA A 106 3.43 0.78 -0.56
CA ALA A 106 2.46 0.02 0.21
C ALA A 106 1.40 -0.70 -0.65
N SER A 107 0.96 -0.08 -1.76
CA SER A 107 0.04 -0.72 -2.70
C SER A 107 0.70 -1.88 -3.45
N ALA A 108 2.03 -1.83 -3.67
CA ALA A 108 2.79 -2.92 -4.23
C ALA A 108 3.02 -4.09 -3.25
N GLU A 109 3.31 -3.78 -1.98
CA GLU A 109 3.88 -4.74 -1.02
C GLU A 109 2.88 -5.31 0.00
N ALA A 110 1.92 -4.50 0.47
CA ALA A 110 1.07 -4.84 1.63
C ALA A 110 -0.42 -4.98 1.30
N GLY A 111 -0.87 -4.44 0.16
CA GLY A 111 -2.28 -4.45 -0.24
C GLY A 111 -3.20 -3.93 0.86
N LYS A 112 -4.32 -4.63 1.09
CA LYS A 112 -5.31 -4.25 2.11
C LYS A 112 -4.84 -4.34 3.57
N HIS A 113 -3.73 -5.02 3.85
CA HIS A 113 -3.28 -5.25 5.23
C HIS A 113 -2.38 -4.12 5.76
N GLY A 114 -1.84 -3.26 4.88
CA GLY A 114 -1.09 -2.08 5.28
C GLY A 114 0.00 -2.36 6.32
N TYR A 115 0.00 -1.58 7.41
CA TYR A 115 0.97 -1.72 8.51
C TYR A 115 0.94 -3.06 9.25
N ASP A 116 -0.13 -3.84 9.09
CA ASP A 116 -0.30 -5.16 9.70
C ASP A 116 -0.12 -6.32 8.72
N ALA A 117 0.42 -6.05 7.52
CA ALA A 117 0.79 -7.07 6.56
C ALA A 117 1.87 -8.02 7.12
N VAL A 118 1.65 -9.32 6.94
CA VAL A 118 2.65 -10.37 7.19
C VAL A 118 2.59 -11.34 6.04
N GLN A 119 3.75 -11.66 5.47
CA GLN A 119 3.95 -12.51 4.30
C GLN A 119 2.98 -13.71 4.28
N HIS A 120 2.30 -13.91 3.15
CA HIS A 120 1.31 -14.97 2.97
C HIS A 120 1.93 -16.37 3.05
N ALA A 121 3.21 -16.51 2.67
CA ALA A 121 3.97 -17.76 2.79
C ALA A 121 4.46 -18.08 4.23
N ALA A 122 4.19 -17.23 5.23
CA ALA A 122 4.56 -17.49 6.62
C ALA A 122 3.65 -18.57 7.25
N LYS A 123 4.16 -19.79 7.41
CA LYS A 123 3.41 -20.94 7.97
C LYS A 123 2.93 -20.69 9.41
N ARG A 124 3.75 -20.01 10.23
CA ARG A 124 3.44 -19.61 11.60
C ARG A 124 3.40 -18.09 11.66
N ARG A 125 2.20 -17.51 11.68
CA ARG A 125 1.98 -16.05 11.81
C ARG A 125 2.28 -15.58 13.25
N PRO A 126 2.60 -14.30 13.48
CA PRO A 126 2.71 -13.77 14.84
C PRO A 126 1.36 -13.83 15.57
N SER A 127 1.39 -13.88 16.90
CA SER A 127 0.20 -13.93 17.76
C SER A 127 -0.54 -12.59 17.90
N LYS A 128 0.07 -11.49 17.44
CA LYS A 128 -0.47 -10.13 17.45
C LYS A 128 -0.37 -9.52 16.05
N ALA A 129 -1.16 -8.49 15.79
CA ALA A 129 -0.97 -7.64 14.63
C ALA A 129 0.43 -6.97 14.69
N PRO A 130 1.17 -6.82 13.57
CA PRO A 130 2.50 -6.19 13.57
C PRO A 130 2.58 -4.85 14.30
N THR A 131 1.59 -3.97 14.18
CA THR A 131 1.56 -2.68 14.89
C THR A 131 1.40 -2.81 16.41
N ASP A 132 0.85 -3.94 16.88
CA ASP A 132 0.73 -4.31 18.29
C ASP A 132 1.97 -5.00 18.87
N MET A 133 2.95 -5.35 18.03
CA MET A 133 4.19 -5.98 18.48
C MET A 133 5.25 -4.94 18.81
N THR A 134 6.03 -5.23 19.84
CA THR A 134 7.35 -4.61 20.02
C THR A 134 8.36 -5.18 19.02
N ILE A 135 9.42 -4.42 18.73
CA ILE A 135 10.53 -4.90 17.90
C ILE A 135 11.13 -6.22 18.47
N GLN A 136 11.20 -6.35 19.80
CA GLN A 136 11.67 -7.58 20.46
C GLN A 136 10.71 -8.76 20.23
N GLU A 137 9.40 -8.56 20.29
CA GLU A 137 8.42 -9.62 19.98
C GLU A 137 8.53 -10.07 18.51
N ILE A 138 8.79 -9.16 17.57
CA ILE A 138 9.04 -9.51 16.16
C ILE A 138 10.31 -10.36 16.03
N TYR A 139 11.39 -10.00 16.73
CA TYR A 139 12.62 -10.80 16.75
C TYR A 139 12.42 -12.18 17.40
N ASN A 140 11.61 -12.26 18.45
CA ASN A 140 11.27 -13.52 19.10
C ASN A 140 10.45 -14.42 18.16
N TRP A 141 9.44 -13.88 17.48
CA TRP A 141 8.66 -14.60 16.46
C TRP A 141 9.56 -15.15 15.34
N ILE A 142 10.47 -14.33 14.81
CA ILE A 142 11.44 -14.76 13.78
C ILE A 142 12.31 -15.93 14.30
N ALA A 143 12.84 -15.81 15.53
CA ALA A 143 13.71 -16.85 16.12
C ALA A 143 12.96 -18.16 16.43
N GLN A 144 11.70 -18.08 16.84
CA GLN A 144 10.84 -19.24 17.14
C GLN A 144 10.29 -19.95 15.88
N THR A 145 10.46 -19.34 14.70
CA THR A 145 9.92 -19.85 13.44
C THR A 145 11.00 -19.91 12.34
N PRO A 146 12.12 -20.64 12.55
CA PRO A 146 13.21 -20.69 11.58
C PRO A 146 12.76 -21.33 10.25
N GLY A 147 13.37 -20.89 9.14
CA GLY A 147 13.18 -21.48 7.81
C GLY A 147 11.90 -21.09 7.06
N GLN A 148 11.04 -20.22 7.60
CA GLN A 148 9.94 -19.60 6.85
C GLN A 148 10.29 -18.19 6.34
N GLN A 149 9.40 -17.60 5.55
CA GLN A 149 9.50 -16.20 5.13
C GLN A 149 8.90 -15.27 6.20
N HIS A 150 9.63 -14.21 6.58
CA HIS A 150 9.25 -13.30 7.68
C HIS A 150 9.08 -11.83 7.26
N ALA A 151 8.75 -11.56 6.00
CA ALA A 151 8.47 -10.18 5.58
C ALA A 151 7.23 -9.65 6.34
N ILE A 152 7.38 -8.46 6.94
CA ILE A 152 6.42 -7.90 7.91
C ILE A 152 6.26 -6.39 7.74
N GLY A 153 5.05 -5.89 8.02
CA GLY A 153 4.67 -4.49 7.95
C GLY A 153 4.33 -3.99 6.54
N ARG A 154 3.97 -2.70 6.46
CA ARG A 154 3.55 -1.98 5.25
C ARG A 154 4.57 -2.02 4.12
N TYR A 155 5.84 -2.21 4.47
CA TYR A 155 6.99 -2.20 3.57
C TYR A 155 7.69 -3.55 3.47
N GLN A 156 7.05 -4.63 3.96
CA GLN A 156 7.52 -6.02 3.87
C GLN A 156 8.99 -6.22 4.29
N PHE A 157 9.36 -5.66 5.45
CA PHE A 157 10.74 -5.73 5.95
C PHE A 157 11.17 -7.18 6.24
N ILE A 158 12.23 -7.64 5.57
CA ILE A 158 12.87 -8.93 5.88
C ILE A 158 13.76 -8.84 7.15
N PRO A 159 14.01 -9.94 7.88
CA PRO A 159 14.69 -9.93 9.18
C PRO A 159 16.05 -9.21 9.21
N VAL A 160 16.88 -9.41 8.19
CA VAL A 160 18.21 -8.79 8.11
C VAL A 160 18.13 -7.28 7.95
N THR A 161 17.20 -6.81 7.11
CA THR A 161 16.94 -5.39 6.87
C THR A 161 16.33 -4.74 8.11
N LEU A 162 15.33 -5.35 8.74
CA LEU A 162 14.72 -4.84 9.96
C LEU A 162 15.76 -4.66 11.08
N LYS A 163 16.60 -5.68 11.32
CA LYS A 163 17.69 -5.61 12.32
C LYS A 163 18.70 -4.50 12.01
N ARG A 164 19.11 -4.36 10.75
CA ARG A 164 20.02 -3.29 10.30
C ARG A 164 19.44 -1.90 10.54
N LEU A 165 18.19 -1.68 10.13
CA LEU A 165 17.55 -0.37 10.21
C LEU A 165 17.23 0.04 11.65
N VAL A 166 16.73 -0.88 12.49
CA VAL A 166 16.53 -0.65 13.93
C VAL A 166 17.84 -0.24 14.61
N LYS A 167 18.94 -0.96 14.32
CA LYS A 167 20.28 -0.61 14.84
C LYS A 167 20.74 0.76 14.35
N LYS A 168 20.61 1.05 13.05
CA LYS A 168 20.98 2.33 12.41
C LYS A 168 20.23 3.52 13.03
N ARG A 169 18.97 3.33 13.41
CA ARG A 169 18.09 4.33 14.02
C ARG A 169 18.22 4.44 15.55
N GLY A 170 18.89 3.51 16.22
CA GLY A 170 18.90 3.45 17.69
C GLY A 170 17.53 3.15 18.32
N ILE A 171 16.60 2.53 17.59
CA ILE A 171 15.26 2.22 18.09
C ILE A 171 15.37 1.16 19.21
N ASN A 172 14.79 1.47 20.38
CA ASN A 172 14.74 0.53 21.49
C ASN A 172 13.92 -0.71 21.09
N ARG A 173 14.37 -1.90 21.48
CA ARG A 173 13.67 -3.16 21.17
C ARG A 173 12.32 -3.27 21.86
N SER A 174 12.08 -2.55 22.96
CA SER A 174 10.77 -2.43 23.60
C SER A 174 9.81 -1.47 22.89
N ALA A 175 10.27 -0.67 21.92
CA ALA A 175 9.39 0.20 21.16
C ALA A 175 8.43 -0.63 20.30
N ARG A 176 7.18 -0.16 20.17
CA ARG A 176 6.20 -0.75 19.26
C ARG A 176 6.58 -0.51 17.80
N PHE A 177 6.29 -1.48 16.96
CA PHE A 177 6.45 -1.42 15.51
C PHE A 177 5.27 -0.64 14.86
N SER A 178 5.00 0.54 15.42
CA SER A 178 3.90 1.42 15.05
C SER A 178 4.01 1.90 13.60
N PRO A 179 2.93 2.44 13.01
CA PRO A 179 2.96 3.08 11.70
C PRO A 179 4.13 4.06 11.52
N ASP A 180 4.37 4.93 12.52
CA ASP A 180 5.46 5.91 12.48
C ASP A 180 6.85 5.25 12.48
N VAL A 181 7.05 4.19 13.26
CA VAL A 181 8.31 3.43 13.25
C VAL A 181 8.51 2.75 11.90
N GLN A 182 7.46 2.16 11.31
CA GLN A 182 7.54 1.56 9.98
C GLN A 182 7.88 2.60 8.90
N ASP A 183 7.24 3.77 8.93
CA ASP A 183 7.52 4.88 8.01
C ASP A 183 8.95 5.43 8.20
N GLN A 184 9.43 5.61 9.43
CA GLN A 184 10.80 6.04 9.72
C GLN A 184 11.87 5.05 9.24
N LEU A 185 11.58 3.74 9.24
CA LEU A 185 12.47 2.71 8.70
C LEU A 185 12.41 2.67 7.17
N ALA A 186 11.24 2.85 6.57
CA ALA A 186 11.07 2.97 5.12
C ALA A 186 11.80 4.20 4.56
N ASP A 187 11.79 5.33 5.28
CA ASP A 187 12.52 6.53 4.90
C ASP A 187 14.04 6.32 4.79
N GLU A 188 14.63 5.42 5.59
CA GLU A 188 16.05 5.08 5.42
C GLU A 188 16.30 4.30 4.13
N LEU A 189 15.39 3.40 3.76
CA LEU A 189 15.45 2.69 2.50
C LEU A 189 15.24 3.65 1.30
N LEU A 190 14.35 4.64 1.43
CA LEU A 190 14.17 5.69 0.43
C LEU A 190 15.44 6.55 0.26
N LYS A 191 16.08 6.94 1.37
CA LYS A 191 17.38 7.65 1.33
C LYS A 191 18.46 6.79 0.67
N GLU A 192 18.55 5.51 1.03
CA GLU A 192 19.48 4.53 0.44
C GLU A 192 19.20 4.30 -1.06
N ALA A 193 17.95 4.45 -1.52
CA ALA A 193 17.60 4.42 -2.95
C ALA A 193 17.95 5.70 -3.73
N GLY A 194 18.32 6.79 -3.05
CA GLY A 194 18.64 8.08 -3.66
C GLY A 194 17.57 9.17 -3.53
N LEU A 195 16.65 9.10 -2.56
CA LEU A 195 15.57 10.09 -2.39
C LEU A 195 16.10 11.54 -2.34
N GLY A 196 17.22 11.77 -1.65
CA GLY A 196 17.83 13.11 -1.58
C GLY A 196 18.38 13.60 -2.92
N GLN A 197 18.80 12.71 -3.82
CA GLN A 197 19.32 13.06 -5.13
C GLN A 197 18.18 13.42 -6.10
N ILE A 198 17.13 12.60 -6.16
CA ILE A 198 15.96 12.91 -7.01
C ILE A 198 15.23 14.18 -6.54
N MET A 199 15.17 14.44 -5.23
CA MET A 199 14.59 15.69 -4.69
C MET A 199 15.37 16.95 -5.07
N ARG A 200 16.66 16.84 -5.45
CA ARG A 200 17.48 17.96 -5.94
C ARG A 200 17.56 18.04 -7.48
N GLY A 201 17.10 17.02 -8.20
CA GLY A 201 17.29 16.87 -9.64
C GLY A 201 18.58 16.13 -10.05
N ASP A 202 19.45 15.77 -9.11
CA ASP A 202 20.73 15.07 -9.35
C ASP A 202 20.58 13.63 -9.87
N MET A 203 19.36 13.08 -9.87
CA MET A 203 19.10 11.69 -10.27
C MET A 203 17.88 11.62 -11.21
N PRO A 204 18.03 11.03 -12.42
CA PRO A 204 16.89 10.76 -13.30
C PRO A 204 15.84 9.89 -12.61
N ARG A 205 14.56 10.26 -12.78
CA ARG A 205 13.41 9.59 -12.16
C ARG A 205 13.40 8.07 -12.39
N ARG A 206 13.80 7.60 -13.58
CA ARG A 206 13.89 6.17 -13.92
C ARG A 206 15.01 5.43 -13.19
N THR A 207 16.12 6.10 -12.88
CA THR A 207 17.21 5.55 -12.05
C THR A 207 16.72 5.35 -10.62
N PHE A 208 16.03 6.34 -10.05
CA PHE A 208 15.41 6.20 -8.72
C PHE A 208 14.39 5.06 -8.69
N MET A 209 13.50 4.96 -9.68
CA MET A 209 12.55 3.84 -9.81
C MET A 209 13.23 2.46 -9.85
N HIS A 210 14.35 2.34 -10.57
CA HIS A 210 15.13 1.11 -10.60
C HIS A 210 15.78 0.79 -9.24
N ASN A 211 16.26 1.80 -8.51
CA ASN A 211 16.77 1.63 -7.15
C ASN A 211 15.67 1.21 -6.17
N LEU A 212 14.44 1.75 -6.29
CA LEU A 212 13.30 1.29 -5.49
C LEU A 212 12.98 -0.19 -5.77
N ALA A 213 13.00 -0.62 -7.03
CA ALA A 213 12.76 -2.03 -7.40
C ALA A 213 13.86 -3.00 -6.91
N LYS A 214 15.06 -2.51 -6.56
CA LYS A 214 16.13 -3.26 -5.87
C LYS A 214 15.93 -3.41 -4.36
N ILE A 215 14.86 -2.83 -3.80
CA ILE A 215 14.53 -2.90 -2.37
C ILE A 215 13.17 -3.59 -2.17
N TRP A 216 12.19 -3.23 -3.00
CA TRP A 216 10.80 -3.68 -2.91
C TRP A 216 10.43 -4.57 -4.09
N ALA A 217 10.15 -5.84 -3.81
CA ALA A 217 9.98 -6.89 -4.82
C ALA A 217 8.69 -6.78 -5.62
N GLY A 218 7.66 -6.14 -5.09
CA GLY A 218 6.41 -5.82 -5.79
C GLY A 218 6.56 -4.73 -6.85
N LEU A 219 7.62 -3.92 -6.80
CA LEU A 219 7.87 -2.88 -7.80
C LEU A 219 8.48 -3.45 -9.09
N PRO A 220 8.00 -3.01 -10.27
CA PRO A 220 8.54 -3.43 -11.55
C PRO A 220 9.82 -2.67 -11.92
N THR A 221 10.76 -3.37 -12.54
CA THR A 221 11.83 -2.79 -13.35
C THR A 221 11.30 -2.32 -14.71
N SER A 222 12.14 -1.69 -15.53
CA SER A 222 11.79 -1.27 -16.91
C SER A 222 11.33 -2.42 -17.82
N SER A 223 11.67 -3.68 -17.49
CA SER A 223 11.18 -4.89 -18.16
C SER A 223 9.73 -5.27 -17.80
N GLY A 224 9.10 -4.57 -16.85
CA GLY A 224 7.81 -4.93 -16.27
C GLY A 224 7.88 -6.04 -15.22
N HIS A 225 9.03 -6.69 -15.03
CA HIS A 225 9.23 -7.72 -14.00
C HIS A 225 9.85 -7.15 -12.71
N SER A 226 9.59 -7.84 -11.58
CA SER A 226 10.34 -7.63 -10.33
C SER A 226 11.84 -7.82 -10.57
N TYR A 227 12.68 -7.05 -9.89
CA TYR A 227 14.12 -7.27 -9.84
C TYR A 227 14.48 -8.68 -9.34
N TYR A 228 13.62 -9.26 -8.50
CA TYR A 228 13.79 -10.57 -7.90
C TYR A 228 13.04 -11.70 -8.62
N LYS A 229 12.71 -11.54 -9.91
CA LYS A 229 12.04 -12.59 -10.73
C LYS A 229 12.82 -13.91 -10.62
N GLY A 230 12.11 -14.98 -10.24
CA GLY A 230 12.68 -16.32 -10.05
C GLY A 230 13.19 -16.60 -8.64
N VAL A 231 13.36 -15.59 -7.78
CA VAL A 231 13.75 -15.76 -6.37
C VAL A 231 12.49 -15.86 -5.51
N ALA A 232 12.33 -16.94 -4.75
CA ALA A 232 11.28 -17.14 -3.75
C ALA A 232 9.83 -16.85 -4.20
N GLY A 233 9.54 -16.97 -5.50
CA GLY A 233 8.21 -16.68 -6.08
C GLY A 233 7.90 -15.19 -6.29
N ASN A 234 8.86 -14.30 -6.07
CA ASN A 234 8.69 -12.85 -6.21
C ASN A 234 8.23 -12.45 -7.62
N ARG A 235 7.29 -11.50 -7.66
CA ARG A 235 6.67 -10.95 -8.87
C ARG A 235 6.32 -9.49 -8.66
N ALA A 236 6.35 -8.69 -9.73
CA ALA A 236 5.81 -7.34 -9.66
C ALA A 236 4.30 -7.41 -9.51
N THR A 237 3.74 -6.57 -8.63
CA THR A 237 2.31 -6.50 -8.32
C THR A 237 1.62 -5.34 -9.07
N MET A 238 2.40 -4.46 -9.71
CA MET A 238 1.93 -3.40 -10.61
C MET A 238 2.72 -3.37 -11.92
N SER A 239 2.15 -2.76 -12.96
CA SER A 239 2.81 -2.59 -14.26
C SER A 239 3.81 -1.43 -14.25
N TRP A 240 4.85 -1.52 -15.09
CA TRP A 240 5.81 -0.42 -15.28
C TRP A 240 5.13 0.88 -15.73
N ALA A 241 4.10 0.79 -16.58
CA ALA A 241 3.34 1.95 -17.05
C ALA A 241 2.60 2.68 -15.91
N HIS A 242 1.99 1.94 -14.97
CA HIS A 242 1.38 2.53 -13.78
C HIS A 242 2.44 3.17 -12.87
N PHE A 243 3.55 2.45 -12.62
CA PHE A 243 4.64 2.95 -11.78
C PHE A 243 5.29 4.22 -12.35
N ASP A 244 5.58 4.27 -13.66
CA ASP A 244 6.14 5.46 -14.34
C ASP A 244 5.14 6.64 -14.33
N ALA A 245 3.83 6.39 -14.43
CA ALA A 245 2.80 7.41 -14.37
C ALA A 245 2.67 8.05 -12.98
N GLU A 246 2.58 7.25 -11.90
CA GLU A 246 2.54 7.78 -10.54
C GLU A 246 3.82 8.52 -10.18
N MET A 247 4.98 7.96 -10.53
CA MET A 247 6.27 8.60 -10.26
C MET A 247 6.43 9.94 -10.99
N ARG A 248 5.84 10.10 -12.18
CA ARG A 248 5.83 11.38 -12.92
C ARG A 248 4.92 12.44 -12.27
N ARG A 249 3.87 12.03 -11.54
CA ARG A 249 3.05 12.95 -10.73
C ARG A 249 3.77 13.41 -9.46
N ILE A 250 4.65 12.56 -8.93
CA ILE A 250 5.43 12.86 -7.72
C ILE A 250 6.64 13.75 -8.07
N PHE A 251 7.32 13.43 -9.18
CA PHE A 251 8.48 14.13 -9.72
C PHE A 251 8.22 14.51 -11.19
N PRO A 252 7.62 15.67 -11.47
CA PRO A 252 7.44 16.17 -12.83
C PRO A 252 8.78 16.69 -13.36
N GLY A 253 9.51 15.80 -14.04
CA GLY A 253 10.82 16.00 -14.67
C GLY A 253 11.28 14.76 -15.44
#